data_AF-A0A1Z5JM85-F1
#
_entry.id   AF-A0A1Z5JM85-F1
#
_cell.length_a   1.000
_cell.length_b   1.000
_cell.length_c   1.000
_cell.angle_alpha   90.00
_cell.angle_beta   90.00
_cell.angle_gamma   90.00
#
_symmetry.space_group_name_H-M   'P 1'
#
loop_
_entity.id
_entity.type
_entity.pdbx_description
1 polymer ?
#
loop_
_entity_poly.entity_id
_entity_poly.type
_entity_poly.pdbx_seq_one_letter_code
_entity_poly.pdbx_strand_id
1 'polypeptide(L)'
;MRRPALPNNERIILENETHSTTQTRTNAMDIPYDITLQALQTYHALHGDLVIPRRYTVTSTAFPSDWYGLDLSSTVYNMKWWQLHIQERPDRVAELNRLGFVWERLQPEWNLVLEALITYYNLHGHVLVPNQFVVPLDNAQWPRATWGIPLGKSVYRIRARHDFLRGPTAEARRQQLEGLGFVWDVHEERFLKFYDIMWHYARLEQCGPFSPGERTQVLKVPAQYVVPSEDPQWPEAFWGYPLGVKCHAVRQKGLYVKKHPERRRLLEELGFRWTGNSNLGWLEVVHAAAIYSKLHNRSLDVPIHFVVPKPHEWIGEEWPVPI
;
A
#
# COMPACT_ATOMS: atom_id res chain seq x y z
N MET A 1 41.73 12.99 -61.86
CA MET A 1 42.95 12.16 -61.81
C MET A 1 43.46 12.16 -60.37
N ARG A 2 43.53 10.97 -59.78
CA ARG A 2 43.92 10.71 -58.40
C ARG A 2 45.44 10.87 -58.26
N ARG A 3 45.91 11.42 -57.14
CA ARG A 3 47.29 11.18 -56.65
C ARG A 3 47.20 10.46 -55.29
N PRO A 4 48.07 9.46 -55.02
CA PRO A 4 47.86 8.50 -53.94
C PRO A 4 48.52 8.96 -52.63
N ALA A 5 47.91 8.58 -51.51
CA ALA A 5 48.47 8.73 -50.17
C ALA A 5 49.49 7.61 -49.89
N LEU A 6 50.61 7.98 -49.26
CA LEU A 6 51.64 7.06 -48.76
C LEU A 6 51.23 6.45 -47.40
N PRO A 7 51.63 5.20 -47.09
CA PRO A 7 51.23 4.50 -45.88
C PRO A 7 52.03 4.95 -44.65
N ASN A 8 51.32 5.27 -43.57
CA ASN A 8 51.89 5.64 -42.28
C ASN A 8 51.99 4.38 -41.40
N ASN A 9 53.13 3.69 -41.45
CA ASN A 9 53.40 2.51 -40.64
C ASN A 9 54.65 2.79 -39.82
N GLU A 10 54.48 3.44 -38.67
CA GLU A 10 55.42 3.49 -37.52
C GLU A 10 54.89 4.49 -36.47
N ARG A 11 53.86 4.07 -35.71
CA ARG A 11 53.48 4.67 -34.42
C ARG A 11 52.44 3.82 -33.67
N ILE A 12 52.69 2.50 -33.55
CA ILE A 12 51.97 1.64 -32.59
C ILE A 12 52.96 0.59 -32.05
N ILE A 13 54.01 1.04 -31.39
CA ILE A 13 54.78 0.25 -30.43
C ILE A 13 55.21 1.26 -29.37
N LEU A 14 54.99 0.92 -28.08
CA LEU A 14 55.19 1.72 -26.86
C LEU A 14 53.96 2.53 -26.41
N GLU A 15 53.07 1.83 -25.70
CA GLU A 15 52.27 2.27 -24.52
C GLU A 15 51.06 1.36 -24.22
N ASN A 16 51.01 0.15 -24.80
CA ASN A 16 50.11 -0.91 -24.36
C ASN A 16 50.88 -2.02 -23.65
N GLU A 17 51.40 -1.74 -22.45
CA GLU A 17 51.73 -2.78 -21.50
C GLU A 17 51.26 -2.39 -20.09
N THR A 18 50.35 -3.24 -19.59
CA THR A 18 50.24 -3.66 -18.18
C THR A 18 49.47 -2.80 -17.19
N HIS A 19 48.16 -2.62 -17.37
CA HIS A 19 47.21 -2.66 -16.24
C HIS A 19 46.03 -3.57 -16.61
N SER A 20 46.34 -4.83 -16.93
CA SER A 20 45.35 -5.90 -16.90
C SER A 20 45.26 -6.40 -15.45
N THR A 21 44.55 -5.65 -14.61
CA THR A 21 44.17 -6.13 -13.28
C THR A 21 43.04 -7.13 -13.50
N THR A 22 43.41 -8.40 -13.64
CA THR A 22 42.50 -9.52 -13.45
C THR A 22 41.97 -9.43 -12.01
N GLN A 23 40.89 -8.68 -11.79
CA GLN A 23 40.15 -8.73 -10.52
C GLN A 23 39.54 -10.12 -10.42
N THR A 24 40.27 -11.03 -9.78
CA THR A 24 39.69 -12.21 -9.14
C THR A 24 38.53 -11.68 -8.31
N ARG A 25 37.30 -12.06 -8.66
CA ARG A 25 36.10 -11.56 -8.01
C ARG A 25 36.10 -12.14 -6.58
N THR A 26 36.68 -11.39 -5.63
CA THR A 26 36.78 -11.80 -4.22
C THR A 26 35.38 -12.09 -3.71
N ASN A 27 35.14 -13.33 -3.30
CA ASN A 27 33.88 -13.72 -2.70
C ASN A 27 33.93 -13.33 -1.22
N ALA A 28 32.91 -12.58 -0.76
CA ALA A 28 32.83 -12.12 0.62
C ALA A 28 32.86 -13.27 1.65
N MET A 29 32.43 -14.47 1.25
CA MET A 29 32.47 -15.67 2.10
C MET A 29 33.87 -16.22 2.37
N ASP A 30 34.86 -15.87 1.53
CA ASP A 30 36.23 -16.35 1.66
C ASP A 30 37.11 -15.40 2.51
N ILE A 31 36.54 -14.25 2.92
CA ILE A 31 37.24 -13.27 3.74
C ILE A 31 37.42 -13.82 5.17
N PRO A 32 38.64 -13.82 5.73
CA PRO A 32 38.89 -14.30 7.08
C PRO A 32 38.05 -13.56 8.13
N TYR A 33 37.75 -14.26 9.24
CA TYR A 33 36.98 -13.69 10.35
C TYR A 33 37.61 -12.40 10.88
N ASP A 34 38.92 -12.35 11.07
CA ASP A 34 39.59 -11.19 11.68
C ASP A 34 39.44 -9.92 10.84
N ILE A 35 39.46 -10.05 9.50
CA ILE A 35 39.21 -8.94 8.58
C ILE A 35 37.73 -8.54 8.59
N THR A 36 36.83 -9.52 8.69
CA THR A 36 35.38 -9.26 8.86
C THR A 36 35.09 -8.55 10.18
N LEU A 37 35.75 -8.94 11.26
CA LEU A 37 35.65 -8.32 12.57
C LEU A 37 36.13 -6.86 12.53
N GLN A 38 37.25 -6.58 11.85
CA GLN A 38 37.69 -5.20 11.64
C GLN A 38 36.64 -4.38 10.89
N ALA A 39 36.01 -4.95 9.85
CA ALA A 39 34.92 -4.28 9.13
C ALA A 39 33.70 -4.01 10.04
N LEU A 40 33.34 -4.94 10.92
CA LEU A 40 32.28 -4.76 11.91
C LEU A 40 32.65 -3.68 12.95
N GLN A 41 33.89 -3.67 13.43
CA GLN A 41 34.38 -2.64 14.35
C GLN A 41 34.39 -1.25 13.70
N THR A 42 34.80 -1.14 12.43
CA THR A 42 34.70 0.11 11.66
C THR A 42 33.26 0.56 11.54
N TYR A 43 32.33 -0.35 11.20
CA TYR A 43 30.91 -0.02 11.13
C TYR A 43 30.40 0.51 12.47
N HIS A 44 30.69 -0.20 13.57
CA HIS A 44 30.29 0.20 14.91
C HIS A 44 30.88 1.56 15.31
N ALA A 45 32.13 1.86 14.95
CA ALA A 45 32.75 3.16 15.21
C ALA A 45 32.08 4.31 14.44
N LEU A 46 31.59 4.05 13.22
CA LEU A 46 30.93 5.06 12.38
C LEU A 46 29.46 5.28 12.75
N HIS A 47 28.75 4.22 13.15
CA HIS A 47 27.30 4.24 13.35
C HIS A 47 26.86 4.12 14.81
N GLY A 48 27.76 3.75 15.72
CA GLY A 48 27.47 3.57 17.13
C GLY A 48 26.76 2.26 17.48
N ASP A 49 26.45 1.42 16.50
CA ASP A 49 25.86 0.09 16.69
C ASP A 49 26.21 -0.90 15.56
N LEU A 50 25.73 -2.14 15.68
CA LEU A 50 25.82 -3.17 14.64
C LEU A 50 24.47 -3.48 13.97
N VAL A 51 23.61 -2.48 13.82
CA VAL A 51 22.37 -2.63 13.04
C VAL A 51 22.65 -2.32 11.58
N ILE A 52 23.40 -3.22 10.94
CA ILE A 52 23.85 -3.04 9.56
C ILE A 52 22.65 -3.10 8.61
N PRO A 53 22.37 -2.05 7.80
CA PRO A 53 21.29 -2.07 6.82
C PRO A 53 21.37 -3.28 5.90
N ARG A 54 20.20 -3.79 5.48
CA ARG A 54 20.16 -4.86 4.49
C ARG A 54 20.82 -4.39 3.20
N ARG A 55 21.66 -5.25 2.63
CA ARG A 55 22.44 -4.96 1.41
C ARG A 55 23.41 -3.79 1.58
N TYR A 56 24.01 -3.67 2.75
CA TYR A 56 25.03 -2.65 3.01
C TYR A 56 26.30 -2.97 2.21
N THR A 57 26.45 -2.30 1.07
CA THR A 57 27.66 -2.36 0.26
C THR A 57 28.70 -1.39 0.81
N VAL A 58 29.85 -1.93 1.21
CA VAL A 58 30.96 -1.13 1.70
C VAL A 58 31.56 -0.33 0.54
N THR A 59 31.48 1.00 0.63
CA THR A 59 32.02 1.92 -0.39
C THR A 59 33.01 2.93 0.20
N SER A 60 33.16 2.94 1.52
CA SER A 60 34.08 3.81 2.24
C SER A 60 35.45 3.15 2.37
N THR A 61 36.51 3.94 2.19
CA THR A 61 37.91 3.54 2.39
C THR A 61 38.29 3.38 3.86
N ALA A 62 37.39 3.73 4.80
CA ALA A 62 37.58 3.47 6.24
C ALA A 62 37.49 1.97 6.60
N PHE A 63 36.87 1.17 5.72
CA PHE A 63 36.77 -0.28 5.88
C PHE A 63 38.02 -0.97 5.32
N PRO A 64 38.35 -2.20 5.76
CA PRO A 64 39.40 -3.00 5.12
C PRO A 64 39.17 -3.12 3.61
N SER A 65 40.25 -3.01 2.83
CA SER A 65 40.19 -2.99 1.35
C SER A 65 39.47 -4.20 0.76
N ASP A 66 39.57 -5.36 1.41
CA ASP A 66 38.94 -6.61 1.02
C ASP A 66 37.41 -6.51 0.96
N TRP A 67 36.81 -5.61 1.74
CA TRP A 67 35.36 -5.41 1.78
C TRP A 67 34.86 -4.41 0.74
N TYR A 68 35.73 -3.67 0.05
CA TYR A 68 35.29 -2.64 -0.88
C TYR A 68 34.43 -3.21 -2.02
N GLY A 69 33.22 -2.68 -2.16
CA GLY A 69 32.22 -3.12 -3.13
C GLY A 69 31.44 -4.39 -2.72
N LEU A 70 31.67 -4.96 -1.54
CA LEU A 70 31.00 -6.16 -1.05
C LEU A 70 29.86 -5.85 -0.08
N ASP A 71 28.87 -6.74 -0.03
CA ASP A 71 27.71 -6.65 0.85
C ASP A 71 28.02 -7.29 2.22
N LEU A 72 28.41 -6.45 3.17
CA LEU A 72 28.77 -6.89 4.53
C LEU A 72 27.58 -7.55 5.25
N SER A 73 26.39 -6.97 5.12
CA SER A 73 25.18 -7.44 5.80
C SER A 73 24.80 -8.85 5.38
N SER A 74 24.73 -9.11 4.07
CA SER A 74 24.33 -10.42 3.55
C SER A 74 25.34 -11.52 3.87
N THR A 75 26.61 -11.19 4.10
CA THR A 75 27.64 -12.17 4.48
C THR A 75 27.58 -12.51 5.96
N VAL A 76 27.60 -11.52 6.85
CA VAL A 76 27.63 -11.79 8.32
C VAL A 76 26.32 -12.38 8.84
N TYR A 77 25.20 -12.14 8.16
CA TYR A 77 23.91 -12.78 8.44
C TYR A 77 23.65 -14.04 7.60
N ASN A 78 24.70 -14.66 7.06
CA ASN A 78 24.62 -15.93 6.36
C ASN A 78 24.85 -17.10 7.31
N MET A 79 23.96 -18.10 7.29
CA MET A 79 24.11 -19.31 8.13
C MET A 79 25.41 -20.07 7.84
N LYS A 80 25.89 -20.11 6.59
CA LYS A 80 27.17 -20.75 6.27
C LYS A 80 28.36 -20.00 6.87
N TRP A 81 28.30 -18.66 6.88
CA TRP A 81 29.34 -17.84 7.49
C TRP A 81 29.37 -18.08 9.01
N TRP A 82 28.19 -18.13 9.62
CA TRP A 82 28.05 -18.48 11.04
C TRP A 82 28.62 -19.88 11.35
N GLN A 83 28.29 -20.90 10.56
CA GLN A 83 28.83 -22.26 10.73
C GLN A 83 30.36 -22.29 10.61
N LEU A 84 30.92 -21.58 9.63
CA LEU A 84 32.35 -21.57 9.35
C LEU A 84 33.16 -20.80 10.40
N HIS A 85 32.65 -19.66 10.87
CA HIS A 85 33.43 -18.73 11.68
C HIS A 85 33.00 -18.65 13.14
N ILE A 86 31.75 -18.97 13.48
CA ILE A 86 31.16 -18.65 14.79
C ILE A 86 30.78 -19.88 15.61
N GLN A 87 30.13 -20.87 15.00
CA GLN A 87 29.45 -21.97 15.70
C GLN A 87 30.31 -22.63 16.80
N GLU A 88 31.55 -23.01 16.48
CA GLU A 88 32.45 -23.74 17.39
C GLU A 88 33.45 -22.81 18.11
N ARG A 89 33.19 -21.49 18.12
CA ARG A 89 34.13 -20.46 18.58
C ARG A 89 33.49 -19.53 19.62
N PRO A 90 33.41 -19.94 20.89
CA PRO A 90 32.76 -19.15 21.95
C PRO A 90 33.46 -17.80 22.20
N ASP A 91 34.77 -17.71 21.92
CA ASP A 91 35.55 -16.47 21.93
C ASP A 91 34.97 -15.42 20.96
N ARG A 92 34.63 -15.85 19.74
CA ARG A 92 34.07 -14.99 18.69
C ARG A 92 32.63 -14.58 18.98
N VAL A 93 31.85 -15.47 19.59
CA VAL A 93 30.49 -15.15 20.08
C VAL A 93 30.57 -14.06 21.16
N ALA A 94 31.46 -14.21 22.14
CA ALA A 94 31.64 -13.22 23.20
C ALA A 94 32.12 -11.87 22.67
N GLU A 95 32.96 -11.87 21.64
CA GLU A 95 33.40 -10.66 20.96
C GLU A 95 32.26 -9.94 20.22
N LEU A 96 31.49 -10.65 19.41
CA LEU A 96 30.35 -10.06 18.70
C LEU A 96 29.23 -9.62 19.65
N ASN A 97 29.04 -10.31 20.78
CA ASN A 97 28.15 -9.86 21.85
C ASN A 97 28.56 -8.50 22.43
N ARG A 98 29.86 -8.30 22.69
CA ARG A 98 30.38 -7.03 23.20
C ARG A 98 30.17 -5.87 22.22
N LEU A 99 30.18 -6.14 20.92
CA LEU A 99 29.89 -5.16 19.87
C LEU A 99 28.38 -4.95 19.61
N GLY A 100 27.50 -5.70 20.28
CA GLY A 100 26.06 -5.59 20.09
C GLY A 100 25.54 -6.18 18.78
N PHE A 101 26.16 -7.27 18.30
CA PHE A 101 25.72 -7.94 17.08
C PHE A 101 24.28 -8.47 17.20
N VAL A 102 23.45 -8.20 16.19
CA VAL A 102 22.02 -8.56 16.19
C VAL A 102 21.82 -9.99 15.66
N TRP A 103 21.98 -10.99 16.53
CA TRP A 103 21.90 -12.41 16.17
C TRP A 103 20.55 -12.83 15.59
N GLU A 104 19.47 -12.17 16.00
CA GLU A 104 18.10 -12.47 15.57
C GLU A 104 17.94 -12.30 14.06
N ARG A 105 18.84 -11.61 13.36
CA ARG A 105 18.85 -11.50 11.90
C ARG A 105 19.30 -12.77 11.18
N LEU A 106 19.93 -13.73 11.87
CA LEU A 106 20.30 -15.04 11.32
C LEU A 106 19.11 -15.98 11.15
N GLN A 107 17.95 -15.65 11.74
CA GLN A 107 16.74 -16.45 11.59
C GLN A 107 16.25 -16.45 10.14
N PRO A 108 15.43 -17.44 9.74
CA PRO A 108 14.86 -17.48 8.39
C PRO A 108 14.13 -16.19 8.02
N GLU A 109 14.25 -15.75 6.77
CA GLU A 109 13.63 -14.49 6.31
C GLU A 109 12.13 -14.43 6.57
N TRP A 110 11.43 -15.58 6.49
CA TRP A 110 10.03 -15.68 6.86
C TRP A 110 9.74 -15.18 8.28
N ASN A 111 10.55 -15.58 9.26
CA ASN A 111 10.31 -15.23 10.66
C ASN A 111 10.48 -13.72 10.87
N LEU A 112 11.49 -13.12 10.25
CA LEU A 112 11.70 -11.66 10.27
C LEU A 112 10.51 -10.90 9.65
N VAL A 113 9.97 -11.40 8.54
CA VAL A 113 8.80 -10.81 7.88
C VAL A 113 7.55 -10.97 8.76
N LEU A 114 7.36 -12.12 9.38
CA LEU A 114 6.23 -12.40 10.27
C LEU A 114 6.30 -11.53 11.54
N GLU A 115 7.46 -11.39 12.16
CA GLU A 115 7.70 -10.54 13.32
C GLU A 115 7.44 -9.05 13.00
N ALA A 116 7.87 -8.60 11.83
CA ALA A 116 7.55 -7.26 11.33
C ALA A 116 6.05 -7.10 11.05
N LEU A 117 5.36 -8.13 10.52
CA LEU A 117 3.90 -8.10 10.34
C LEU A 117 3.13 -8.04 11.65
N ILE A 118 3.55 -8.81 12.66
CA ILE A 118 2.96 -8.78 14.01
C ILE A 118 3.11 -7.38 14.61
N THR A 119 4.32 -6.80 14.52
CA THR A 119 4.56 -5.44 15.00
C THR A 119 3.69 -4.42 14.26
N TYR A 120 3.61 -4.52 12.92
CA TYR A 120 2.74 -3.66 12.11
C TYR A 120 1.28 -3.79 12.56
N TYR A 121 0.79 -5.00 12.77
CA TYR A 121 -0.57 -5.26 13.25
C TYR A 121 -0.81 -4.60 14.61
N ASN A 122 0.10 -4.77 15.57
CA ASN A 122 -0.05 -4.16 16.90
C ASN A 122 -0.11 -2.62 16.85
N LEU A 123 0.60 -2.00 15.89
CA LEU A 123 0.63 -0.55 15.74
C LEU A 123 -0.57 0.02 14.94
N HIS A 124 -1.12 -0.76 14.01
CA HIS A 124 -2.12 -0.28 13.04
C HIS A 124 -3.47 -0.99 13.09
N GLY A 125 -3.59 -2.09 13.86
CA GLY A 125 -4.79 -2.93 13.96
C GLY A 125 -5.08 -3.80 12.72
N HIS A 126 -4.22 -3.77 11.71
CA HIS A 126 -4.40 -4.53 10.46
C HIS A 126 -3.06 -4.79 9.75
N VAL A 127 -3.03 -5.70 8.78
CA VAL A 127 -1.83 -5.99 7.95
C VAL A 127 -1.95 -5.51 6.49
N LEU A 128 -2.74 -4.47 6.24
CA LEU A 128 -2.78 -3.74 4.97
C LEU A 128 -1.55 -2.81 4.81
N VAL A 129 -0.37 -3.41 4.74
CA VAL A 129 0.91 -2.70 4.65
C VAL A 129 1.04 -1.96 3.30
N PRO A 130 1.33 -0.64 3.29
CA PRO A 130 1.61 0.11 2.07
C PRO A 130 2.79 -0.49 1.29
N ASN A 131 2.72 -0.52 -0.04
CA ASN A 131 3.71 -1.18 -0.89
C ASN A 131 5.16 -0.67 -0.69
N GLN A 132 5.30 0.63 -0.39
CA GLN A 132 6.60 1.28 -0.17
C GLN A 132 7.03 1.31 1.31
N PHE A 133 6.23 0.74 2.22
CA PHE A 133 6.58 0.74 3.64
C PHE A 133 7.85 -0.07 3.88
N VAL A 134 8.80 0.57 4.55
CA VAL A 134 10.04 -0.01 5.05
C VAL A 134 10.02 0.15 6.56
N VAL A 135 10.38 -0.90 7.29
CA VAL A 135 10.47 -0.83 8.76
C VAL A 135 11.47 0.27 9.13
N PRO A 136 11.06 1.27 9.95
CA PRO A 136 11.91 2.38 10.30
C PRO A 136 13.17 1.89 11.04
N LEU A 137 14.29 2.55 10.76
CA LEU A 137 15.51 2.40 11.56
C LEU A 137 15.30 3.12 12.91
N ASP A 138 16.00 2.68 13.94
CA ASP A 138 16.07 3.33 15.25
C ASP A 138 14.74 3.54 15.97
N ASN A 139 13.71 2.76 15.61
CA ASN A 139 12.42 2.80 16.27
C ASN A 139 12.27 1.62 17.23
N ALA A 140 12.22 1.94 18.53
CA ALA A 140 12.12 0.96 19.62
C ALA A 140 10.81 0.15 19.63
N GLN A 141 9.75 0.60 18.93
CA GLN A 141 8.53 -0.20 18.76
C GLN A 141 8.75 -1.40 17.84
N TRP A 142 9.82 -1.38 17.04
CA TRP A 142 10.17 -2.44 16.11
C TRP A 142 11.36 -3.24 16.62
N PRO A 143 11.31 -4.58 16.55
CA PRO A 143 12.47 -5.40 16.87
C PRO A 143 13.64 -5.04 15.94
N ARG A 144 14.85 -4.85 16.51
CA ARG A 144 16.05 -4.41 15.77
C ARG A 144 16.39 -5.30 14.56
N ALA A 145 16.04 -6.57 14.65
CA ALA A 145 16.20 -7.54 13.58
C ALA A 145 15.38 -7.20 12.32
N THR A 146 14.24 -6.53 12.51
CA THR A 146 13.30 -6.19 11.45
C THR A 146 13.59 -4.86 10.77
N TRP A 147 14.45 -4.02 11.36
CA TRP A 147 14.76 -2.67 10.85
C TRP A 147 15.30 -2.70 9.42
N GLY A 148 14.75 -1.83 8.57
CA GLY A 148 15.09 -1.75 7.16
C GLY A 148 14.47 -2.83 6.27
N ILE A 149 13.64 -3.74 6.81
CA ILE A 149 12.91 -4.70 5.97
C ILE A 149 11.91 -3.93 5.10
N PRO A 150 11.91 -4.11 3.76
CA PRO A 150 10.91 -3.54 2.87
C PRO A 150 9.60 -4.34 2.98
N LEU A 151 8.95 -4.28 4.14
CA LEU A 151 7.81 -5.10 4.52
C LEU A 151 6.66 -4.98 3.52
N GLY A 152 6.42 -3.77 3.00
CA GLY A 152 5.43 -3.53 1.95
C GLY A 152 5.67 -4.33 0.68
N LYS A 153 6.94 -4.47 0.27
CA LYS A 153 7.34 -5.28 -0.88
C LYS A 153 7.23 -6.77 -0.57
N SER A 154 7.62 -7.19 0.63
CA SER A 154 7.47 -8.59 1.07
C SER A 154 6.01 -9.04 1.05
N VAL A 155 5.13 -8.25 1.66
CA VAL A 155 3.67 -8.48 1.68
C VAL A 155 3.08 -8.51 0.26
N TYR A 156 3.50 -7.59 -0.61
CA TYR A 156 3.08 -7.61 -2.01
C TYR A 156 3.49 -8.91 -2.72
N ARG A 157 4.73 -9.39 -2.52
CA ARG A 157 5.20 -10.63 -3.15
C ARG A 157 4.52 -11.88 -2.57
N ILE A 158 4.22 -11.90 -1.28
CA ILE A 158 3.39 -12.95 -0.67
C ILE A 158 2.06 -13.06 -1.41
N ARG A 159 1.36 -11.94 -1.65
CA ARG A 159 0.10 -11.92 -2.40
C ARG A 159 0.26 -12.29 -3.87
N ALA A 160 1.22 -11.67 -4.57
CA ALA A 160 1.31 -11.75 -6.03
C ALA A 160 2.08 -12.97 -6.55
N ARG A 161 3.00 -13.51 -5.76
CA ARG A 161 3.93 -14.58 -6.18
C ARG A 161 3.88 -15.80 -5.26
N HIS A 162 3.16 -15.72 -4.14
CA HIS A 162 3.11 -16.76 -3.12
C HIS A 162 4.51 -17.05 -2.55
N ASP A 163 5.33 -15.99 -2.40
CA ASP A 163 6.61 -16.08 -1.70
C ASP A 163 6.37 -16.68 -0.30
N PHE A 164 7.26 -17.57 0.13
CA PHE A 164 7.17 -18.35 1.37
C PHE A 164 6.03 -19.37 1.48
N LEU A 165 5.06 -19.38 0.56
CA LEU A 165 3.86 -20.23 0.60
C LEU A 165 3.94 -21.42 -0.35
N ARG A 166 5.12 -22.02 -0.46
CA ARG A 166 5.37 -23.22 -1.29
C ARG A 166 6.14 -24.26 -0.48
N GLY A 167 5.95 -25.53 -0.82
CA GLY A 167 6.61 -26.65 -0.15
C GLY A 167 5.99 -27.00 1.21
N PRO A 168 6.70 -27.76 2.06
CA PRO A 168 6.12 -28.42 3.23
C PRO A 168 5.69 -27.45 4.35
N THR A 169 6.21 -26.23 4.39
CA THR A 169 5.87 -25.22 5.41
C THR A 169 4.75 -24.26 4.96
N ALA A 170 4.26 -24.39 3.73
CA ALA A 170 3.32 -23.44 3.13
C ALA A 170 2.02 -23.29 3.94
N GLU A 171 1.46 -24.40 4.40
CA GLU A 171 0.18 -24.43 5.12
C GLU A 171 0.30 -23.76 6.49
N ALA A 172 1.32 -24.11 7.27
CA ALA A 172 1.58 -23.47 8.56
C ALA A 172 1.78 -21.95 8.41
N ARG A 173 2.48 -21.50 7.36
CA ARG A 173 2.68 -20.08 7.08
C ARG A 173 1.41 -19.36 6.65
N ARG A 174 0.55 -20.02 5.87
CA ARG A 174 -0.76 -19.51 5.51
C ARG A 174 -1.62 -19.32 6.76
N GLN A 175 -1.66 -20.29 7.65
CA GLN A 175 -2.38 -20.19 8.92
C GLN A 175 -1.86 -19.06 9.81
N GLN A 176 -0.54 -18.85 9.87
CA GLN A 176 0.06 -17.71 10.57
C GLN A 176 -0.40 -16.36 10.01
N LEU A 177 -0.51 -16.23 8.68
CA LEU A 177 -1.03 -15.02 8.04
C LEU A 177 -2.53 -14.84 8.30
N GLU A 178 -3.31 -15.91 8.21
CA GLU A 178 -4.75 -15.88 8.48
C GLU A 178 -5.04 -15.48 9.93
N GLY A 179 -4.26 -15.97 10.89
CA GLY A 179 -4.33 -15.54 12.29
C GLY A 179 -4.06 -14.06 12.53
N LEU A 180 -3.37 -13.39 11.60
CA LEU A 180 -3.14 -11.93 11.62
C LEU A 180 -4.18 -11.13 10.82
N GLY A 181 -5.20 -11.79 10.27
CA GLY A 181 -6.18 -11.14 9.38
C GLY A 181 -5.58 -10.73 8.04
N PHE A 182 -4.68 -11.54 7.47
CA PHE A 182 -4.03 -11.22 6.21
C PHE A 182 -5.00 -11.16 5.03
N VAL A 183 -5.20 -9.95 4.52
CA VAL A 183 -6.01 -9.71 3.32
C VAL A 183 -5.26 -10.21 2.10
N TRP A 184 -5.78 -11.26 1.45
CA TRP A 184 -5.22 -11.83 0.22
C TRP A 184 -5.55 -10.98 -1.01
N ASP A 185 -6.82 -10.59 -1.16
CA ASP A 185 -7.28 -9.72 -2.22
C ASP A 185 -7.64 -8.34 -1.67
N VAL A 186 -6.70 -7.39 -1.82
CA VAL A 186 -6.87 -6.00 -1.38
C VAL A 186 -7.95 -5.28 -2.18
N HIS A 187 -8.23 -5.69 -3.42
CA HIS A 187 -9.28 -5.08 -4.23
C HIS A 187 -10.66 -5.53 -3.80
N GLU A 188 -10.81 -6.82 -3.49
CA GLU A 188 -12.03 -7.38 -2.89
C GLU A 188 -12.32 -6.73 -1.54
N GLU A 189 -11.36 -6.71 -0.62
CA GLU A 189 -11.52 -6.11 0.72
C GLU A 189 -11.97 -4.63 0.65
N ARG A 190 -11.38 -3.86 -0.27
CA ARG A 190 -11.77 -2.45 -0.48
C ARG A 190 -13.19 -2.31 -1.01
N PHE A 191 -13.64 -3.25 -1.84
CA PHE A 191 -15.00 -3.26 -2.33
C PHE A 191 -15.97 -3.69 -1.22
N LEU A 192 -15.68 -4.76 -0.49
CA LEU A 192 -16.51 -5.21 0.64
C LEU A 192 -16.69 -4.10 1.66
N LYS A 193 -15.60 -3.44 2.09
CA LYS A 193 -15.70 -2.28 2.98
C LYS A 193 -16.56 -1.14 2.40
N PHE A 194 -16.41 -0.84 1.11
CA PHE A 194 -17.27 0.15 0.45
C PHE A 194 -18.74 -0.27 0.46
N TYR A 195 -19.01 -1.53 0.14
CA TYR A 195 -20.35 -2.08 0.05
C TYR A 195 -21.04 -2.15 1.41
N ASP A 196 -20.35 -2.56 2.47
CA ASP A 196 -20.89 -2.60 3.83
C ASP A 196 -21.31 -1.20 4.32
N ILE A 197 -20.48 -0.19 4.01
CA ILE A 197 -20.78 1.21 4.34
C ILE A 197 -21.98 1.71 3.51
N MET A 198 -22.04 1.36 2.22
CA MET A 198 -23.19 1.67 1.35
C MET A 198 -24.48 1.04 1.84
N TRP A 199 -24.42 -0.24 2.25
CA TRP A 199 -25.56 -0.99 2.78
C TRP A 199 -26.05 -0.36 4.07
N HIS A 200 -25.13 0.00 4.97
CA HIS A 200 -25.47 0.64 6.24
C HIS A 200 -26.09 2.03 6.04
N TYR A 201 -25.53 2.83 5.12
CA TYR A 201 -26.13 4.10 4.70
C TYR A 201 -27.54 3.86 4.16
N ALA A 202 -27.72 2.87 3.28
CA ALA A 202 -29.02 2.58 2.68
C ALA A 202 -30.08 2.20 3.71
N ARG A 203 -29.68 1.49 4.79
CA ARG A 203 -30.53 1.17 5.93
C ARG A 203 -30.95 2.42 6.70
N LEU A 204 -30.03 3.34 6.99
CA LEU A 204 -30.33 4.58 7.70
C LEU A 204 -31.29 5.48 6.90
N GLU A 205 -31.09 5.56 5.59
CA GLU A 205 -31.95 6.31 4.67
C GLU A 205 -33.22 5.56 4.23
N GLN A 206 -33.44 4.34 4.74
CA GLN A 206 -34.60 3.50 4.39
C GLN A 206 -34.80 3.37 2.87
N CYS A 207 -33.75 3.00 2.14
CA CYS A 207 -33.77 2.90 0.69
C CYS A 207 -33.30 1.53 0.18
N GLY A 208 -33.45 1.28 -1.12
CA GLY A 208 -33.18 -0.04 -1.69
C GLY A 208 -34.04 -1.12 -1.00
N PRO A 209 -33.43 -2.18 -0.43
CA PRO A 209 -34.18 -3.25 0.25
C PRO A 209 -34.83 -2.80 1.58
N PHE A 210 -34.51 -1.60 2.09
CA PHE A 210 -35.08 -1.06 3.35
C PHE A 210 -36.22 -0.07 3.11
N SER A 211 -36.71 0.04 1.87
CA SER A 211 -37.75 1.01 1.50
C SER A 211 -39.07 0.70 2.21
N PRO A 212 -39.73 1.69 2.85
CA PRO A 212 -41.04 1.51 3.44
C PRO A 212 -42.10 1.52 2.32
N GLY A 213 -42.62 0.34 1.98
CA GLY A 213 -43.67 0.14 0.98
C GLY A 213 -43.20 -0.52 -0.32
N GLU A 214 -44.09 -0.59 -1.31
CA GLU A 214 -43.86 -1.36 -2.55
C GLU A 214 -42.85 -0.72 -3.52
N ARG A 215 -42.57 0.58 -3.38
CA ARG A 215 -41.66 1.30 -4.27
C ARG A 215 -40.26 1.42 -3.66
N THR A 216 -39.26 0.88 -4.35
CA THR A 216 -37.85 1.02 -3.99
C THR A 216 -37.40 2.48 -4.07
N GLN A 217 -37.05 3.06 -2.92
CA GLN A 217 -36.49 4.41 -2.85
C GLN A 217 -35.04 4.43 -3.38
N VAL A 218 -34.69 5.54 -4.03
CA VAL A 218 -33.36 5.75 -4.61
C VAL A 218 -32.37 6.16 -3.54
N LEU A 219 -31.20 5.54 -3.54
CA LEU A 219 -30.08 5.86 -2.66
C LEU A 219 -29.37 7.15 -3.12
N LYS A 220 -29.60 8.25 -2.39
CA LYS A 220 -29.00 9.56 -2.64
C LYS A 220 -27.85 9.80 -1.65
N VAL A 221 -26.61 9.60 -2.10
CA VAL A 221 -25.40 9.93 -1.32
C VAL A 221 -24.85 11.30 -1.75
N PRO A 222 -24.74 12.29 -0.85
CA PRO A 222 -24.12 13.58 -1.15
C PRO A 222 -22.67 13.43 -1.65
N ALA A 223 -22.26 14.26 -2.60
CA ALA A 223 -20.95 14.11 -3.26
C ALA A 223 -19.75 14.22 -2.30
N GLN A 224 -19.87 15.03 -1.25
CA GLN A 224 -18.84 15.22 -0.22
C GLN A 224 -19.17 14.50 1.09
N TYR A 225 -20.15 13.58 1.10
CA TYR A 225 -20.51 12.87 2.33
C TYR A 225 -19.31 12.07 2.84
N VAL A 226 -19.00 12.31 4.10
CA VAL A 226 -18.03 11.56 4.90
C VAL A 226 -18.81 10.97 6.06
N VAL A 227 -18.60 9.69 6.36
CA VAL A 227 -19.24 9.05 7.51
C VAL A 227 -18.87 9.84 8.78
N PRO A 228 -19.86 10.36 9.54
CA PRO A 228 -19.60 11.12 10.73
C PRO A 228 -18.80 10.31 11.76
N SER A 229 -17.85 10.96 12.42
CA SER A 229 -17.21 10.42 13.61
C SER A 229 -18.13 10.58 14.81
N GLU A 230 -18.06 9.66 15.79
CA GLU A 230 -18.82 9.71 17.05
C GLU A 230 -20.35 9.64 16.92
N ASP A 231 -20.87 9.37 15.72
CA ASP A 231 -22.29 9.10 15.53
C ASP A 231 -22.60 7.65 15.92
N PRO A 232 -23.43 7.41 16.96
CA PRO A 232 -23.75 6.07 17.43
C PRO A 232 -24.54 5.25 16.41
N GLN A 233 -25.13 5.88 15.40
CA GLN A 233 -25.78 5.17 14.30
C GLN A 233 -24.76 4.47 13.39
N TRP A 234 -23.48 4.85 13.44
CA TRP A 234 -22.40 4.31 12.62
C TRP A 234 -21.40 3.48 13.44
N PRO A 235 -21.00 2.29 12.96
CA PRO A 235 -19.86 1.57 13.51
C PRO A 235 -18.58 2.40 13.42
N GLU A 236 -17.76 2.37 14.48
CA GLU A 236 -16.49 3.11 14.56
C GLU A 236 -15.56 2.81 13.38
N ALA A 237 -15.52 1.55 12.92
CA ALA A 237 -14.71 1.12 11.78
C ALA A 237 -15.04 1.83 10.44
N PHE A 238 -16.20 2.49 10.36
CA PHE A 238 -16.68 3.23 9.18
C PHE A 238 -16.47 4.74 9.29
N TRP A 239 -16.19 5.28 10.48
CA TRP A 239 -16.03 6.72 10.70
C TRP A 239 -14.95 7.32 9.80
N GLY A 240 -15.20 8.53 9.31
CA GLY A 240 -14.30 9.25 8.40
C GLY A 240 -14.23 8.68 6.98
N TYR A 241 -14.98 7.63 6.65
CA TYR A 241 -14.96 7.06 5.31
C TYR A 241 -15.59 8.03 4.28
N PRO A 242 -14.89 8.42 3.20
CA PRO A 242 -15.37 9.40 2.24
C PRO A 242 -16.33 8.77 1.22
N LEU A 243 -17.51 8.32 1.68
CA LEU A 243 -18.49 7.58 0.89
C LEU A 243 -18.91 8.33 -0.37
N GLY A 244 -19.19 9.62 -0.28
CA GLY A 244 -19.61 10.45 -1.41
C GLY A 244 -18.59 10.47 -2.55
N VAL A 245 -17.31 10.66 -2.21
CA VAL A 245 -16.19 10.65 -3.17
C VAL A 245 -16.04 9.27 -3.80
N LYS A 246 -16.22 8.19 -3.03
CA LYS A 246 -16.19 6.81 -3.55
C LYS A 246 -17.35 6.54 -4.50
N CYS A 247 -18.57 6.93 -4.15
CA CYS A 247 -19.74 6.84 -5.04
C CYS A 247 -19.49 7.61 -6.35
N HIS A 248 -18.91 8.80 -6.27
CA HIS A 248 -18.54 9.58 -7.46
C HIS A 248 -17.51 8.83 -8.33
N ALA A 249 -16.47 8.25 -7.72
CA ALA A 249 -15.47 7.45 -8.45
C ALA A 249 -16.06 6.16 -9.06
N VAL A 250 -17.03 5.52 -8.40
CA VAL A 250 -17.78 4.38 -8.94
C VAL A 250 -18.53 4.80 -10.21
N ARG A 251 -19.24 5.94 -10.19
CA ARG A 251 -19.99 6.46 -11.36
C ARG A 251 -19.07 6.88 -12.51
N GLN A 252 -18.01 7.64 -12.22
CA GLN A 252 -17.17 8.26 -13.26
C GLN A 252 -16.08 7.33 -13.80
N LYS A 253 -15.48 6.50 -12.94
CA LYS A 253 -14.31 5.69 -13.29
C LYS A 253 -14.60 4.18 -13.30
N GLY A 254 -15.82 3.78 -12.96
CA GLY A 254 -16.18 2.37 -12.76
C GLY A 254 -15.39 1.75 -11.61
N LEU A 255 -15.04 2.52 -10.57
CA LEU A 255 -14.34 2.00 -9.40
C LEU A 255 -15.07 0.76 -8.86
N TYR A 256 -14.33 -0.30 -8.56
CA TYR A 256 -14.82 -1.62 -8.14
C TYR A 256 -15.63 -2.43 -9.16
N VAL A 257 -16.38 -1.81 -10.07
CA VAL A 257 -17.34 -2.49 -10.95
C VAL A 257 -16.86 -2.74 -12.38
N LYS A 258 -15.74 -2.12 -12.82
CA LYS A 258 -15.29 -2.13 -14.23
C LYS A 258 -15.13 -3.53 -14.85
N LYS A 259 -14.78 -4.53 -14.04
CA LYS A 259 -14.61 -5.93 -14.45
C LYS A 259 -15.53 -6.89 -13.67
N HIS A 260 -16.54 -6.34 -12.99
CA HIS A 260 -17.32 -7.03 -11.95
C HIS A 260 -18.82 -6.69 -12.09
N PRO A 261 -19.52 -7.28 -13.07
CA PRO A 261 -20.95 -7.03 -13.28
C PRO A 261 -21.82 -7.39 -12.07
N GLU A 262 -21.41 -8.37 -11.27
CA GLU A 262 -22.05 -8.77 -10.03
C GLU A 262 -22.06 -7.62 -9.00
N ARG A 263 -20.95 -6.91 -8.84
CA ARG A 263 -20.84 -5.75 -7.93
C ARG A 263 -21.75 -4.60 -8.36
N ARG A 264 -21.97 -4.46 -9.67
CA ARG A 264 -22.91 -3.48 -10.20
C ARG A 264 -24.35 -3.81 -9.80
N ARG A 265 -24.76 -5.08 -9.90
CA ARG A 265 -26.10 -5.53 -9.49
C ARG A 265 -26.34 -5.30 -7.99
N LEU A 266 -25.36 -5.65 -7.15
CA LEU A 266 -25.43 -5.41 -5.71
C LEU A 266 -25.68 -3.94 -5.35
N LEU A 267 -25.01 -3.01 -6.05
CA LEU A 267 -25.25 -1.58 -5.83
C LEU A 267 -26.63 -1.14 -6.33
N GLU A 268 -27.08 -1.65 -7.49
CA GLU A 268 -28.41 -1.37 -8.02
C GLU A 268 -29.52 -1.84 -7.06
N GLU A 269 -29.34 -3.00 -6.42
CA GLU A 269 -30.25 -3.52 -5.38
C GLU A 269 -30.36 -2.61 -4.16
N LEU A 270 -29.26 -1.97 -3.76
CA LEU A 270 -29.26 -0.92 -2.72
C LEU A 270 -29.94 0.39 -3.18
N GLY A 271 -30.46 0.46 -4.40
CA GLY A 271 -31.06 1.66 -4.96
C GLY A 271 -30.04 2.66 -5.54
N PHE A 272 -28.78 2.25 -5.71
CA PHE A 272 -27.74 3.10 -6.29
C PHE A 272 -27.99 3.38 -7.77
N ARG A 273 -28.01 4.67 -8.14
CA ARG A 273 -28.14 5.10 -9.55
C ARG A 273 -26.80 5.50 -10.14
N TRP A 274 -26.59 5.06 -11.39
CA TRP A 274 -25.38 5.29 -12.19
C TRP A 274 -25.32 6.67 -12.82
N THR A 275 -26.48 7.24 -13.15
CA THR A 275 -26.61 8.62 -13.61
C THR A 275 -26.57 9.56 -12.40
N GLY A 276 -25.86 10.69 -12.53
CA GLY A 276 -25.74 11.66 -11.44
C GLY A 276 -27.08 12.28 -11.05
N ASN A 277 -27.17 12.82 -9.83
CA ASN A 277 -28.31 13.64 -9.38
C ASN A 277 -28.55 14.87 -10.27
N SER A 278 -27.66 15.20 -11.20
CA SER A 278 -27.81 16.33 -12.14
C SER A 278 -29.07 16.21 -13.02
N ASN A 279 -29.47 15.02 -13.46
CA ASN A 279 -30.71 14.89 -14.24
C ASN A 279 -31.95 15.03 -13.36
N LEU A 280 -31.94 14.51 -12.13
CA LEU A 280 -33.05 14.64 -11.19
C LEU A 280 -33.19 16.07 -10.66
N GLY A 281 -32.06 16.70 -10.29
CA GLY A 281 -32.01 18.08 -9.82
C GLY A 281 -32.37 19.08 -10.92
N TRP A 282 -31.96 18.86 -12.17
CA TRP A 282 -32.38 19.73 -13.27
C TRP A 282 -33.87 19.57 -13.60
N LEU A 283 -34.42 18.34 -13.57
CA LEU A 283 -35.87 18.12 -13.70
C LEU A 283 -36.66 18.75 -12.55
N GLU A 284 -36.19 18.60 -11.30
CA GLU A 284 -36.78 19.27 -10.13
C GLU A 284 -36.69 20.80 -10.23
N VAL A 285 -35.57 21.35 -10.72
CA VAL A 285 -35.38 22.78 -10.97
C VAL A 285 -36.26 23.28 -12.12
N VAL A 286 -36.38 22.53 -13.22
CA VAL A 286 -37.26 22.86 -14.34
C VAL A 286 -38.73 22.81 -13.91
N HIS A 287 -39.12 21.80 -13.12
CA HIS A 287 -40.46 21.74 -12.53
C HIS A 287 -40.69 22.91 -11.55
N ALA A 288 -39.74 23.21 -10.67
CA ALA A 288 -39.84 24.33 -9.74
C ALA A 288 -39.94 25.69 -10.48
N ALA A 289 -39.15 25.88 -11.54
CA ALA A 289 -39.18 27.07 -12.37
C ALA A 289 -40.48 27.17 -13.19
N ALA A 290 -41.01 26.06 -13.69
CA ALA A 290 -42.30 26.02 -14.37
C ALA A 290 -43.46 26.38 -13.41
N ILE A 291 -43.41 25.89 -12.17
CA ILE A 291 -44.38 26.24 -11.12
C ILE A 291 -44.28 27.74 -10.79
N TYR A 292 -43.07 28.26 -10.56
CA TYR A 292 -42.86 29.68 -10.30
C TYR A 292 -43.39 30.56 -11.45
N SER A 293 -43.09 30.19 -12.70
CA SER A 293 -43.56 30.91 -13.88
C SER A 293 -45.08 30.98 -13.96
N LYS A 294 -45.79 29.90 -13.63
CA LYS A 294 -47.26 29.91 -13.53
C LYS A 294 -47.77 30.83 -12.42
N LEU A 295 -47.11 30.83 -11.25
CA LEU A 295 -47.51 31.66 -10.10
C LEU A 295 -47.27 33.15 -10.31
N HIS A 296 -46.24 33.52 -11.09
CA HIS A 296 -45.78 34.89 -11.25
C HIS A 296 -45.96 35.43 -12.67
N ASN A 297 -47.09 35.08 -13.31
CA ASN A 297 -47.51 35.62 -14.60
C ASN A 297 -46.45 35.52 -15.70
N ARG A 298 -45.83 34.35 -15.82
CA ARG A 298 -44.73 33.99 -16.73
C ARG A 298 -43.36 34.62 -16.43
N SER A 299 -43.17 35.21 -15.25
CA SER A 299 -41.85 35.65 -14.79
C SER A 299 -40.95 34.47 -14.40
N LEU A 300 -39.65 34.56 -14.69
CA LEU A 300 -38.63 33.58 -14.29
C LEU A 300 -37.60 34.18 -13.32
N ASP A 301 -37.85 35.39 -12.80
CA ASP A 301 -37.01 36.02 -11.77
C ASP A 301 -37.33 35.42 -10.40
N VAL A 302 -36.82 34.22 -10.14
CA VAL A 302 -37.07 33.46 -8.90
C VAL A 302 -36.24 34.04 -7.73
N PRO A 303 -36.85 34.48 -6.62
CA PRO A 303 -36.14 34.89 -5.42
C PRO A 303 -35.32 33.75 -4.82
N ILE A 304 -34.15 34.06 -4.25
CA ILE A 304 -33.21 33.07 -3.70
C ILE A 304 -33.78 32.21 -2.56
N HIS A 305 -34.88 32.64 -1.93
CA HIS A 305 -35.56 31.95 -0.84
C HIS A 305 -36.91 31.32 -1.24
N PHE A 306 -37.23 31.27 -2.53
CA PHE A 306 -38.48 30.67 -2.99
C PHE A 306 -38.49 29.16 -2.76
N VAL A 307 -39.56 28.68 -2.13
CA VAL A 307 -39.80 27.26 -1.87
C VAL A 307 -41.10 26.85 -2.58
N VAL A 308 -41.06 25.77 -3.35
CA VAL A 308 -42.25 25.24 -4.03
C VAL A 308 -43.27 24.77 -2.97
N PRO A 309 -44.52 25.28 -2.99
CA PRO A 309 -45.56 24.87 -2.04
C PRO A 309 -45.86 23.37 -2.12
N LYS A 310 -46.26 22.76 -1.00
CA LYS A 310 -46.61 21.33 -0.97
C LYS A 310 -47.95 21.07 -1.67
N PRO A 311 -48.18 19.87 -2.25
CA PRO A 311 -49.34 19.59 -3.10
C PRO A 311 -50.73 19.85 -2.48
N HIS A 312 -50.86 19.86 -1.15
CA HIS A 312 -52.13 20.08 -0.44
C HIS A 312 -52.50 21.56 -0.25
N GLU A 313 -51.60 22.50 -0.56
CA GLU A 313 -51.87 23.95 -0.48
C GLU A 313 -52.30 24.54 -1.84
N TRP A 314 -52.52 23.68 -2.84
CA TRP A 314 -52.78 24.07 -4.21
C TRP A 314 -54.28 24.19 -4.50
N ILE A 315 -54.76 25.42 -4.75
CA ILE A 315 -56.18 25.75 -5.03
C ILE A 315 -56.41 26.02 -6.55
N GLY A 316 -55.46 25.59 -7.40
CA GLY A 316 -55.61 25.69 -8.86
C GLY A 316 -56.26 24.43 -9.46
N GLU A 317 -56.77 24.51 -10.68
CA GLU A 317 -57.24 23.35 -11.44
C GLU A 317 -56.09 22.73 -12.25
N GLU A 318 -55.76 21.47 -11.92
CA GLU A 318 -54.78 20.54 -12.54
C GLU A 318 -53.25 20.69 -12.39
N TRP A 319 -52.64 19.62 -11.84
CA TRP A 319 -51.19 19.39 -11.75
C TRP A 319 -50.58 19.23 -13.16
N PRO A 320 -49.51 19.96 -13.51
CA PRO A 320 -48.87 19.78 -14.81
C PRO A 320 -48.24 18.39 -14.91
N VAL A 321 -48.72 17.60 -15.86
CA VAL A 321 -48.12 16.32 -16.24
C VAL A 321 -46.82 16.60 -17.03
N PRO A 322 -45.71 15.89 -16.75
CA PRO A 322 -44.46 16.10 -17.48
C PRO A 322 -44.62 15.78 -18.97
N ILE A 323 -44.08 16.65 -19.84
CA ILE A 323 -43.94 16.41 -21.30
C ILE A 323 -42.69 15.57 -21.54
#